data_AF-A0A0A6ZJ16-F1
#
_entry.id   AF-A0A0A6ZJ16-F1
#
_cell.length_a   1.000
_cell.length_b   1.000
_cell.length_c   1.000
_cell.angle_alpha   90.00
_cell.angle_beta   90.00
_cell.angle_gamma   90.00
#
_symmetry.space_group_name_H-M   'P 1'
#
loop_
_entity.id
_entity.type
_entity.pdbx_description
1 polymer ?
#
loop_
_entity_poly.entity_id
_entity_poly.type
_entity_poly.pdbx_seq_one_letter_code
_entity_poly.pdbx_strand_id
1 'polypeptide(L)'
;YNGGRCSLIHHNGYRFDQGPSLYLMPKIFEERFQDLGEDIHHHIDLLKCPSNYTVHFHDGKQFELTTDLSKLCRSLEKYEGNNESTLMNFYKFLNESHIHYERSVKVVLKTNFQHWYNFFNIKHIPTVLKLHLHNSVYTRACKYFKSEYMRMAFTFQTMYMGMSPYDGLGAYNLLQYTEISEGIWYPKGGFNKVLQSLESIAVEKYGAKFNYNCDVQEIIIDGKGMAKGIKLKNGNVVNSDIVICNADLVYAYNKLLPKTPYAKKLDKCKLTSSSISFYWSMNQIIPQIAVHNVF
;
A
#
# COMPACT_ATOMS: atom_id res chain seq x y z
N TYR A 1 14.08 -7.46 15.16
CA TYR A 1 12.84 -6.67 15.22
C TYR A 1 11.81 -7.30 14.28
N ASN A 2 10.52 -7.10 14.52
CA ASN A 2 9.45 -7.53 13.64
C ASN A 2 9.13 -6.47 12.57
N GLY A 3 8.42 -6.87 11.51
CA GLY A 3 7.83 -5.90 10.58
C GLY A 3 8.50 -5.69 9.24
N GLY A 4 9.72 -6.19 9.05
CA GLY A 4 10.44 -6.08 7.77
C GLY A 4 10.62 -4.61 7.36
N ARG A 5 9.89 -4.18 6.32
CA ARG A 5 9.93 -2.79 5.82
C ARG A 5 9.24 -1.79 6.76
N CYS A 6 8.37 -2.25 7.65
CA CYS A 6 7.72 -1.42 8.67
C CYS A 6 8.54 -1.49 9.96
N SER A 7 9.59 -0.67 10.01
CA SER A 7 10.60 -0.65 11.05
C SER A 7 10.82 0.75 11.60
N LEU A 8 11.61 0.87 12.67
CA LEU A 8 11.85 2.13 13.35
C LEU A 8 13.35 2.44 13.40
N ILE A 9 13.69 3.71 13.17
CA ILE A 9 14.99 4.28 13.57
C ILE A 9 14.78 5.11 14.83
N HIS A 10 15.66 4.95 15.81
CA HIS A 10 15.79 5.89 16.92
C HIS A 10 17.16 6.57 16.83
N HIS A 11 17.17 7.89 16.79
CA HIS A 11 18.41 8.67 16.70
C HIS A 11 18.28 9.99 17.45
N ASN A 12 19.20 10.27 18.37
CA ASN A 12 19.25 11.50 19.17
C ASN A 12 17.91 11.88 19.85
N GLY A 13 17.18 10.90 20.37
CA GLY A 13 15.88 11.12 21.02
C GLY A 13 14.69 11.24 20.05
N TYR A 14 14.92 11.22 18.74
CA TYR A 14 13.88 11.21 17.72
C TYR A 14 13.58 9.79 17.24
N ARG A 15 12.31 9.54 16.89
CA ARG A 15 11.83 8.30 16.25
C ARG A 15 11.47 8.59 14.81
N PHE A 16 11.90 7.72 13.90
CA PHE A 16 11.49 7.73 12.51
C PHE A 16 10.87 6.39 12.14
N ASP A 17 9.65 6.42 11.62
CA ASP A 17 9.04 5.27 10.97
C ASP A 17 9.68 5.08 9.59
N GLN A 18 10.15 3.87 9.32
CA GLN A 18 10.62 3.45 8.01
C GLN A 18 9.51 2.68 7.30
N GLY A 19 9.36 2.94 5.99
CA GLY A 19 8.40 2.23 5.15
C GLY A 19 7.05 2.95 5.09
N PRO A 20 5.96 2.34 5.61
CA PRO A 20 4.62 2.89 5.44
C PRO A 20 4.40 4.16 6.27
N SER A 21 3.77 5.15 5.66
CA SER A 21 3.35 6.40 6.30
C SER A 21 1.85 6.67 6.22
N LEU A 22 1.12 5.98 5.34
CA LEU A 22 -0.31 6.24 5.06
C LEU A 22 -1.16 5.03 5.42
N TYR A 23 -2.06 5.18 6.40
CA TYR A 23 -2.95 4.11 6.83
C TYR A 23 -4.27 4.27 6.09
N LEU A 24 -4.44 3.46 5.05
CA LEU A 24 -5.59 3.47 4.15
C LEU A 24 -6.45 2.24 4.40
N MET A 25 -7.75 2.32 4.07
CA MET A 25 -8.69 1.21 4.18
C MET A 25 -8.75 0.59 5.59
N PRO A 26 -9.06 1.36 6.66
CA PRO A 26 -9.03 0.86 8.04
C PRO A 26 -9.85 -0.41 8.25
N LYS A 27 -10.98 -0.51 7.55
CA LYS A 27 -11.87 -1.67 7.57
C LYS A 27 -11.18 -2.98 7.18
N ILE A 28 -10.19 -2.96 6.29
CA ILE A 28 -9.45 -4.19 5.94
C ILE A 28 -8.65 -4.68 7.15
N PHE A 29 -8.02 -3.77 7.90
CA PHE A 29 -7.30 -4.13 9.12
C PHE A 29 -8.27 -4.61 10.21
N GLU A 30 -9.40 -3.93 10.39
CA GLU A 30 -10.49 -4.38 11.29
C GLU A 30 -10.93 -5.82 10.96
N GLU A 31 -11.21 -6.12 9.69
CA GLU A 31 -11.57 -7.47 9.23
C GLU A 31 -10.46 -8.50 9.55
N ARG A 32 -9.18 -8.13 9.41
CA ARG A 32 -8.06 -9.05 9.75
C ARG A 32 -7.95 -9.31 11.25
N PHE A 33 -8.17 -8.31 12.10
CA PHE A 33 -8.19 -8.52 13.56
C PHE A 33 -9.41 -9.36 13.98
N GLN A 34 -10.57 -9.14 13.34
CA GLN A 34 -11.76 -9.95 13.56
C GLN A 34 -11.56 -11.43 13.18
N ASP A 35 -10.81 -11.73 12.11
CA ASP A 35 -10.44 -13.11 11.75
C ASP A 35 -9.62 -13.80 12.87
N LEU A 36 -8.92 -13.03 13.71
CA LEU A 36 -8.20 -13.51 14.91
C LEU A 36 -9.08 -13.50 16.17
N GLY A 37 -10.34 -13.10 16.07
CA GLY A 37 -11.26 -12.92 17.20
C GLY A 37 -10.89 -11.74 18.09
N GLU A 38 -10.28 -10.70 17.51
CA GLU A 38 -9.82 -9.49 18.18
C GLU A 38 -10.54 -8.25 17.62
N ASP A 39 -10.68 -7.22 18.44
CA ASP A 39 -11.10 -5.89 17.99
C ASP A 39 -9.87 -4.97 17.96
N ILE A 40 -9.51 -4.49 16.76
CA ILE A 40 -8.33 -3.65 16.54
C ILE A 40 -8.32 -2.40 17.43
N HIS A 41 -9.48 -1.88 17.83
CA HIS A 41 -9.57 -0.69 18.67
C HIS A 41 -9.07 -0.92 20.10
N HIS A 42 -9.00 -2.16 20.58
CA HIS A 42 -8.33 -2.51 21.84
C HIS A 42 -6.80 -2.54 21.73
N HIS A 43 -6.29 -2.58 20.49
CA HIS A 43 -4.87 -2.78 20.21
C HIS A 43 -4.20 -1.50 19.69
N ILE A 44 -4.93 -0.67 18.96
CA ILE A 44 -4.37 0.47 18.21
C ILE A 44 -5.31 1.67 18.29
N ASP A 45 -4.74 2.81 18.70
CA ASP A 45 -5.39 4.12 18.62
C ASP A 45 -5.08 4.75 17.25
N LEU A 46 -6.10 4.91 16.40
CA LEU A 46 -5.97 5.48 15.05
C LEU A 46 -6.37 6.95 15.05
N LEU A 47 -5.46 7.80 14.57
CA LEU A 47 -5.70 9.23 14.41
C LEU A 47 -5.97 9.54 12.95
N LYS A 48 -7.13 10.16 12.65
CA LYS A 48 -7.39 10.67 11.30
C LYS A 48 -6.53 11.89 11.05
N CYS A 49 -5.82 11.92 9.93
CA CYS A 49 -5.07 13.10 9.54
C CYS A 49 -6.04 14.25 9.20
N PRO A 50 -5.86 15.48 9.72
CA PRO A 50 -6.75 16.61 9.42
C PRO A 50 -6.78 16.96 7.92
N SER A 51 -5.65 16.75 7.26
CA SER A 51 -5.48 16.81 5.82
C SER A 51 -4.86 15.49 5.37
N ASN A 52 -5.23 14.98 4.20
CA ASN A 52 -4.60 13.77 3.68
C ASN A 52 -3.14 14.07 3.32
N TYR A 53 -2.94 15.09 2.49
CA TYR A 53 -1.63 15.68 2.18
C TYR A 53 -1.79 17.01 1.43
N THR A 54 -0.73 17.81 1.42
CA THR A 54 -0.61 19.01 0.58
C THR A 54 0.38 18.77 -0.55
N VAL A 55 -0.04 19.00 -1.80
CA VAL A 55 0.81 19.03 -2.98
C VAL A 55 1.34 20.44 -3.17
N HIS A 56 2.66 20.59 -3.18
CA HIS A 56 3.38 21.82 -3.42
C HIS A 56 3.92 21.77 -4.85
N PHE A 57 3.48 22.69 -5.71
CA PHE A 57 3.92 22.72 -7.10
C PHE A 57 5.17 23.61 -7.28
N HIS A 58 5.86 23.40 -8.39
CA HIS A 58 7.13 24.07 -8.72
C HIS A 58 7.06 25.61 -8.75
N ASP A 59 5.87 26.19 -8.93
CA ASP A 59 5.64 27.65 -8.98
C ASP A 59 5.11 28.22 -7.65
N GLY A 60 5.15 27.44 -6.57
CA GLY A 60 4.70 27.85 -5.24
C GLY A 60 3.19 27.72 -5.01
N LYS A 61 2.42 27.27 -6.01
CA LYS A 61 1.00 26.92 -5.81
C LYS A 61 0.87 25.67 -4.94
N GLN A 62 -0.27 25.55 -4.26
CA GLN A 62 -0.53 24.42 -3.37
C GLN A 62 -1.95 23.88 -3.51
N PHE A 63 -2.07 22.55 -3.57
CA PHE A 63 -3.34 21.85 -3.55
C PHE A 63 -3.42 20.91 -2.36
N GLU A 64 -4.43 21.11 -1.52
CA GLU A 64 -4.67 20.26 -0.36
C GLU A 64 -5.73 19.20 -0.68
N LEU A 65 -5.33 17.93 -0.58
CA LEU A 65 -6.28 16.82 -0.62
C LEU A 65 -6.83 16.58 0.79
N THR A 66 -8.15 16.55 0.92
CA THR A 66 -8.84 16.41 2.21
C THR A 66 -10.14 15.64 2.03
N THR A 67 -10.65 15.06 3.13
CA THR A 67 -11.99 14.45 3.17
C THR A 67 -13.11 15.47 3.29
N ASP A 68 -12.81 16.75 3.56
CA ASP A 68 -13.81 17.82 3.49
C ASP A 68 -14.11 18.16 2.03
N LEU A 69 -15.19 17.58 1.49
CA LEU A 69 -15.60 17.79 0.11
C LEU A 69 -15.89 19.26 -0.20
N SER A 70 -16.38 20.05 0.75
CA SER A 70 -16.64 21.48 0.52
C SER A 70 -15.33 22.24 0.31
N LYS A 71 -14.33 21.96 1.15
CA LYS A 71 -12.99 22.53 1.01
C LYS A 71 -12.30 22.04 -0.27
N LEU A 72 -12.39 20.76 -0.58
CA LEU A 72 -11.80 20.15 -1.77
C LEU A 72 -12.39 20.74 -3.06
N CYS A 73 -13.71 20.85 -3.16
CA CYS A 73 -14.40 21.45 -4.31
C CYS A 73 -13.98 22.90 -4.54
N ARG A 74 -13.90 23.72 -3.48
CA ARG A 74 -13.41 25.11 -3.59
C ARG A 74 -11.96 25.18 -4.04
N SER A 75 -11.12 24.24 -3.61
CA SER A 75 -9.74 24.15 -4.08
C SER A 75 -9.68 23.77 -5.56
N LEU A 76 -10.49 22.80 -6.01
CA LEU A 76 -10.58 22.39 -7.41
C LEU A 76 -10.99 23.55 -8.33
N GLU A 77 -11.99 24.35 -7.94
CA GLU A 77 -12.46 25.50 -8.72
C GLU A 77 -11.36 26.54 -8.98
N LYS A 78 -10.36 26.67 -8.09
CA LYS A 78 -9.21 27.56 -8.29
C LYS A 78 -8.30 27.10 -9.44
N TYR A 79 -8.26 25.79 -9.71
CA TYR A 79 -7.38 25.20 -10.73
C TYR A 79 -8.09 24.84 -12.03
N GLU A 80 -9.36 24.44 -11.96
CA GLU A 80 -10.18 23.98 -13.09
C GLU A 80 -11.20 25.02 -13.56
N GLY A 81 -11.37 26.11 -12.79
CA GLY A 81 -12.36 27.16 -13.01
C GLY A 81 -13.64 26.95 -12.20
N ASN A 82 -14.28 28.06 -11.81
CA ASN A 82 -15.53 28.06 -11.06
C ASN A 82 -16.74 27.99 -12.01
N ASN A 83 -17.04 26.79 -12.50
CA ASN A 83 -18.23 26.52 -13.30
C ASN A 83 -18.82 25.16 -12.93
N GLU A 84 -20.09 24.94 -13.28
CA GLU A 84 -20.81 23.70 -12.99
C GLU A 84 -20.10 22.45 -13.56
N SER A 85 -19.45 22.59 -14.72
CA SER A 85 -18.76 21.46 -15.36
C SER A 85 -17.56 20.96 -14.56
N THR A 86 -16.87 21.84 -13.81
CA THR A 86 -15.76 21.47 -12.94
C THR A 86 -16.19 20.48 -11.86
N LEU A 87 -17.21 20.85 -11.08
CA LEU A 87 -17.71 19.99 -10.00
C LEU A 87 -18.36 18.73 -10.55
N MET A 88 -19.12 18.83 -11.65
CA MET A 88 -19.71 17.67 -12.29
C MET A 88 -18.64 16.67 -12.77
N ASN A 89 -17.52 17.15 -13.32
CA ASN A 89 -16.42 16.28 -13.72
C ASN A 89 -15.73 15.64 -12.52
N PHE A 90 -15.51 16.39 -11.44
CA PHE A 90 -14.98 15.85 -10.19
C PHE A 90 -15.89 14.75 -9.61
N TYR A 91 -17.21 14.97 -9.54
CA TYR A 91 -18.13 13.93 -9.06
C TYR A 91 -18.17 12.71 -9.99
N LYS A 92 -18.04 12.89 -11.31
CA LYS A 92 -17.89 11.76 -12.25
C LYS A 92 -16.59 10.98 -12.02
N PHE A 93 -15.48 11.66 -11.75
CA PHE A 93 -14.22 11.03 -11.37
C PHE A 93 -14.36 10.26 -10.05
N LEU A 94 -14.99 10.86 -9.04
CA LEU A 94 -15.19 10.23 -7.74
C LEU A 94 -16.07 8.98 -7.88
N ASN A 95 -17.14 9.04 -8.68
CA ASN A 95 -18.00 7.89 -8.96
C ASN A 95 -17.26 6.78 -9.73
N GLU A 96 -16.44 7.12 -10.72
CA GLU A 96 -15.60 6.12 -11.40
C GLU A 96 -14.63 5.44 -10.42
N SER A 97 -13.96 6.24 -9.59
CA SER A 97 -13.00 5.78 -8.59
C SER A 97 -13.67 4.92 -7.52
N HIS A 98 -14.91 5.26 -7.12
CA HIS A 98 -15.75 4.44 -6.24
C HIS A 98 -16.05 3.07 -6.85
N ILE A 99 -16.44 3.03 -8.14
CA ILE A 99 -16.68 1.78 -8.85
C ILE A 99 -15.39 0.94 -8.91
N HIS A 100 -14.23 1.58 -9.14
CA HIS A 100 -12.94 0.90 -9.11
C HIS A 100 -12.64 0.32 -7.73
N TYR A 101 -12.87 1.07 -6.66
CA TYR A 101 -12.73 0.61 -5.27
C TYR A 101 -13.63 -0.60 -4.97
N GLU A 102 -14.94 -0.46 -5.13
CA GLU A 102 -15.92 -1.51 -4.80
C GLU A 102 -15.62 -2.82 -5.53
N ARG A 103 -15.27 -2.71 -6.82
CA ARG A 103 -14.96 -3.87 -7.65
C ARG A 103 -13.61 -4.47 -7.32
N SER A 104 -12.58 -3.65 -7.09
CA SER A 104 -11.24 -4.15 -6.76
C SER A 104 -11.23 -4.81 -5.38
N VAL A 105 -11.91 -4.25 -4.39
CA VAL A 105 -12.05 -4.88 -3.07
C VAL A 105 -12.77 -6.22 -3.17
N LYS A 106 -13.93 -6.27 -3.84
CA LYS A 106 -14.74 -7.50 -3.95
C LYS A 106 -14.09 -8.58 -4.80
N VAL A 107 -13.50 -8.22 -5.94
CA VAL A 107 -13.04 -9.17 -6.96
C VAL A 107 -11.53 -9.40 -6.90
N VAL A 108 -10.74 -8.36 -6.66
CA VAL A 108 -9.27 -8.45 -6.77
C VAL A 108 -8.64 -8.79 -5.42
N LEU A 109 -8.96 -8.04 -4.36
CA LEU A 109 -8.30 -8.20 -3.07
C LEU A 109 -8.73 -9.48 -2.33
N LYS A 110 -9.99 -9.90 -2.47
CA LYS A 110 -10.53 -11.09 -1.78
C LYS A 110 -10.42 -12.38 -2.59
N THR A 111 -9.87 -12.35 -3.81
CA THR A 111 -9.75 -13.54 -4.67
C THR A 111 -8.30 -13.85 -4.98
N ASN A 112 -7.90 -15.11 -4.77
CA ASN A 112 -6.57 -15.57 -5.17
C ASN A 112 -6.55 -15.93 -6.67
N PHE A 113 -5.84 -15.16 -7.47
CA PHE A 113 -5.62 -15.47 -8.89
C PHE A 113 -4.28 -16.19 -9.07
N GLN A 114 -4.30 -17.52 -9.10
CA GLN A 114 -3.09 -18.31 -9.38
C GLN A 114 -2.55 -18.09 -10.80
N HIS A 115 -3.43 -17.73 -11.75
CA HIS A 115 -3.07 -17.45 -13.13
C HIS A 115 -3.81 -16.23 -13.66
N TRP A 116 -3.15 -15.47 -14.54
CA TRP A 116 -3.72 -14.27 -15.16
C TRP A 116 -5.00 -14.57 -15.96
N TYR A 117 -5.14 -15.79 -16.52
CA TYR A 117 -6.35 -16.21 -17.24
C TYR A 117 -7.56 -16.51 -16.35
N ASN A 118 -7.35 -16.76 -15.05
CA ASN A 118 -8.47 -16.92 -14.10
C ASN A 118 -9.28 -15.61 -13.97
N PHE A 119 -8.66 -14.48 -14.30
CA PHE A 119 -9.29 -13.17 -14.36
C PHE A 119 -10.25 -13.02 -15.57
N PHE A 120 -10.03 -13.79 -16.63
CA PHE A 120 -10.83 -13.77 -17.87
C PHE A 120 -12.01 -14.75 -17.88
N ASN A 121 -12.52 -15.12 -16.69
CA ASN A 121 -13.80 -15.82 -16.61
C ASN A 121 -14.90 -14.89 -17.15
N ILE A 122 -15.79 -15.41 -18.01
CA ILE A 122 -16.93 -14.67 -18.60
C ILE A 122 -17.73 -13.91 -17.52
N LYS A 123 -17.84 -14.46 -16.31
CA LYS A 123 -18.52 -13.85 -15.17
C LYS A 123 -17.89 -12.52 -14.71
N HIS A 124 -16.60 -12.29 -14.97
CA HIS A 124 -15.88 -11.10 -14.55
C HIS A 124 -15.73 -10.04 -15.66
N ILE A 125 -16.08 -10.35 -16.91
CA ILE A 125 -15.97 -9.42 -18.05
C ILE A 125 -16.62 -8.04 -17.77
N PRO A 126 -17.85 -7.95 -17.22
CA PRO A 126 -18.44 -6.64 -16.90
C PRO A 126 -17.64 -5.86 -15.85
N THR A 127 -16.97 -6.56 -14.95
CA THR A 127 -16.09 -5.95 -13.94
C THR A 127 -14.80 -5.44 -14.59
N VAL A 128 -14.16 -6.23 -15.46
CA VAL A 128 -12.95 -5.85 -16.20
C VAL A 128 -13.18 -4.58 -17.03
N LEU A 129 -14.32 -4.52 -17.74
CA LEU A 129 -14.69 -3.34 -18.53
C LEU A 129 -14.86 -2.09 -17.66
N LYS A 130 -15.53 -2.22 -16.51
CA LYS A 130 -15.73 -1.10 -15.57
C LYS A 130 -14.45 -0.67 -14.85
N LEU A 131 -13.46 -1.56 -14.71
CA LEU A 131 -12.15 -1.24 -14.14
C LEU A 131 -11.21 -0.48 -15.08
N HIS A 132 -11.56 -0.36 -16.37
CA HIS A 132 -10.78 0.39 -17.36
C HIS A 132 -9.30 -0.03 -17.39
N LEU A 133 -9.00 -1.34 -17.26
CA LEU A 133 -7.63 -1.86 -17.21
C LEU A 133 -6.82 -1.63 -18.49
N HIS A 134 -7.47 -1.21 -19.58
CA HIS A 134 -6.85 -0.85 -20.85
C HIS A 134 -6.38 0.61 -20.90
N ASN A 135 -6.74 1.44 -19.92
CA ASN A 135 -6.29 2.82 -19.81
C ASN A 135 -5.30 2.96 -18.67
N SER A 136 -4.41 3.96 -18.77
CA SER A 136 -3.59 4.38 -17.64
C SER A 136 -4.36 5.29 -16.69
N VAL A 137 -3.92 5.35 -15.42
CA VAL A 137 -4.40 6.32 -14.42
C VAL A 137 -4.37 7.74 -14.99
N TYR A 138 -3.26 8.14 -15.64
CA TYR A 138 -3.14 9.45 -16.26
C TYR A 138 -4.19 9.71 -17.35
N THR A 139 -4.45 8.72 -18.21
CA THR A 139 -5.47 8.84 -19.25
C THR A 139 -6.86 9.01 -18.64
N ARG A 140 -7.16 8.29 -17.56
CA ARG A 140 -8.42 8.45 -16.83
C ARG A 140 -8.54 9.82 -16.19
N ALA A 141 -7.50 10.31 -15.52
CA ALA A 141 -7.49 11.64 -14.91
C ALA A 141 -7.72 12.76 -15.93
N CYS A 142 -7.08 12.68 -17.11
CA CYS A 142 -7.24 13.67 -18.20
C CYS A 142 -8.68 13.80 -18.71
N LYS A 143 -9.53 12.78 -18.53
CA LYS A 143 -10.96 12.83 -18.90
C LYS A 143 -11.75 13.80 -18.01
N TYR A 144 -11.30 14.01 -16.77
CA TYR A 144 -12.04 14.77 -15.77
C TYR A 144 -11.37 16.11 -15.43
N PHE A 145 -10.05 16.16 -15.49
CA PHE A 145 -9.25 17.33 -15.13
C PHE A 145 -8.57 17.94 -16.37
N LYS A 146 -8.70 19.25 -16.54
CA LYS A 146 -8.07 20.01 -17.64
C LYS A 146 -6.73 20.59 -17.20
N SER A 147 -6.62 21.01 -15.95
CA SER A 147 -5.42 21.60 -15.38
C SER A 147 -4.31 20.57 -15.24
N GLU A 148 -3.08 20.93 -15.64
CA GLU A 148 -1.91 20.07 -15.44
C GLU A 148 -1.68 19.81 -13.94
N TYR A 149 -1.91 20.81 -13.09
CA TYR A 149 -1.81 20.68 -11.63
C TYR A 149 -2.73 19.59 -11.10
N MET A 150 -3.99 19.54 -11.54
CA MET A 150 -4.93 18.53 -11.06
C MET A 150 -4.65 17.17 -11.68
N ARG A 151 -4.21 17.10 -12.94
CA ARG A 151 -3.75 15.83 -13.51
C ARG A 151 -2.58 15.26 -12.72
N MET A 152 -1.62 16.07 -12.31
CA MET A 152 -0.51 15.64 -11.45
C MET A 152 -1.02 15.20 -10.07
N ALA A 153 -1.78 16.06 -9.39
CA ALA A 153 -2.30 15.78 -8.04
C ALA A 153 -3.18 14.53 -7.98
N PHE A 154 -3.95 14.26 -9.05
CA PHE A 154 -4.86 13.12 -9.13
C PHE A 154 -4.25 11.83 -9.71
N THR A 155 -2.96 11.86 -10.08
CA THR A 155 -2.25 10.68 -10.62
C THR A 155 -1.03 10.29 -9.78
N PHE A 156 -0.62 11.13 -8.83
CA PHE A 156 0.50 10.91 -7.92
C PHE A 156 0.51 9.55 -7.21
N GLN A 157 -0.66 9.01 -6.88
CA GLN A 157 -0.85 7.76 -6.12
C GLN A 157 -0.23 6.53 -6.80
N THR A 158 0.04 6.58 -8.10
CA THR A 158 0.79 5.48 -8.74
C THR A 158 2.18 5.30 -8.13
N MET A 159 2.72 6.35 -7.48
CA MET A 159 3.93 6.26 -6.65
C MET A 159 3.78 5.23 -5.52
N TYR A 160 2.60 5.06 -4.93
CA TYR A 160 2.39 4.08 -3.85
C TYR A 160 2.65 2.65 -4.31
N MET A 161 2.56 2.43 -5.63
CA MET A 161 2.83 1.16 -6.29
C MET A 161 4.23 1.10 -6.92
N GLY A 162 5.02 2.17 -6.77
CA GLY A 162 6.30 2.35 -7.44
C GLY A 162 6.16 2.31 -8.97
N MET A 163 5.06 2.85 -9.50
CA MET A 163 4.71 2.85 -10.91
C MET A 163 4.54 4.27 -11.48
N SER A 164 4.87 4.42 -12.75
CA SER A 164 4.57 5.62 -13.54
C SER A 164 3.07 5.78 -13.74
N PRO A 165 2.50 7.00 -13.65
CA PRO A 165 1.08 7.25 -13.89
C PRO A 165 0.66 6.98 -15.34
N TYR A 166 1.64 6.94 -16.26
CA TYR A 166 1.43 6.62 -17.67
C TYR A 166 1.32 5.12 -17.93
N ASP A 167 1.84 4.28 -17.02
CA ASP A 167 1.85 2.82 -17.14
C ASP A 167 0.88 2.14 -16.16
N GLY A 168 0.57 2.79 -15.04
CA GLY A 168 -0.31 2.25 -14.00
C GLY A 168 -1.74 2.06 -14.52
N LEU A 169 -2.35 0.92 -14.20
CA LEU A 169 -3.69 0.56 -14.64
C LEU A 169 -4.75 1.51 -14.06
N GLY A 170 -5.75 1.91 -14.87
CA GLY A 170 -6.79 2.85 -14.47
C GLY A 170 -7.54 2.48 -13.18
N ALA A 171 -7.66 1.18 -12.88
CA ALA A 171 -8.26 0.68 -11.63
C ALA A 171 -7.60 1.22 -10.35
N TYR A 172 -6.34 1.66 -10.41
CA TYR A 172 -5.64 2.22 -9.26
C TYR A 172 -6.17 3.60 -8.82
N ASN A 173 -7.08 4.21 -9.60
CA ASN A 173 -7.88 5.34 -9.12
C ASN A 173 -8.68 5.02 -7.85
N LEU A 174 -8.87 3.74 -7.51
CA LEU A 174 -9.44 3.35 -6.22
C LEU A 174 -8.75 4.04 -5.02
N LEU A 175 -7.44 4.29 -5.11
CA LEU A 175 -6.67 4.91 -4.01
C LEU A 175 -7.15 6.33 -3.74
N GLN A 176 -7.43 7.08 -4.80
CA GLN A 176 -8.01 8.43 -4.72
C GLN A 176 -9.38 8.42 -4.04
N TYR A 177 -10.22 7.44 -4.39
CA TYR A 177 -11.50 7.27 -3.72
C TYR A 177 -11.33 7.00 -2.23
N THR A 178 -10.46 6.06 -1.85
CA THR A 178 -10.19 5.74 -0.44
C THR A 178 -9.71 6.97 0.33
N GLU A 179 -8.77 7.74 -0.22
CA GLU A 179 -8.29 8.95 0.45
C GLU A 179 -9.37 10.01 0.60
N ILE A 180 -10.16 10.28 -0.43
CA ILE A 180 -11.20 11.32 -0.38
C ILE A 180 -12.37 10.90 0.52
N SER A 181 -12.78 9.62 0.47
CA SER A 181 -13.96 9.13 1.19
C SER A 181 -13.67 8.69 2.62
N GLU A 182 -12.58 7.97 2.85
CA GLU A 182 -12.24 7.39 4.16
C GLU A 182 -11.20 8.25 4.90
N GLY A 183 -10.31 8.88 4.15
CA GLY A 183 -9.19 9.67 4.68
C GLY A 183 -7.94 8.86 4.93
N ILE A 184 -6.86 9.58 5.22
CA ILE A 184 -5.59 9.00 5.65
C ILE A 184 -5.55 8.98 7.18
N TRP A 185 -5.21 7.83 7.73
CA TRP A 185 -5.08 7.62 9.17
C TRP A 185 -3.62 7.41 9.55
N TYR A 186 -3.34 7.50 10.83
CA TYR A 186 -2.02 7.20 11.37
C TYR A 186 -2.15 6.55 12.76
N PRO A 187 -1.54 5.38 12.99
CA PRO A 187 -1.55 4.74 14.30
C PRO A 187 -0.69 5.52 15.28
N LYS A 188 -1.27 5.88 16.42
CA LYS A 188 -0.55 6.55 17.49
C LYS A 188 0.60 5.66 17.97
N GLY A 189 1.81 6.18 17.85
CA GLY A 189 3.04 5.42 18.13
C GLY A 189 3.72 4.81 16.90
N GLY A 190 3.18 5.00 15.71
CA GLY A 190 3.78 4.57 14.44
C GLY A 190 3.28 3.21 13.94
N PHE A 191 3.56 2.88 12.68
CA PHE A 191 3.04 1.67 12.04
C PHE A 191 3.54 0.38 12.67
N ASN A 192 4.70 0.42 13.31
CA ASN A 192 5.22 -0.73 14.02
C ASN A 192 4.28 -1.20 15.15
N LYS A 193 3.40 -0.33 15.66
CA LYS A 193 2.38 -0.72 16.65
C LYS A 193 1.42 -1.78 16.14
N VAL A 194 1.00 -1.69 14.87
CA VAL A 194 0.12 -2.69 14.25
C VAL A 194 0.75 -4.08 14.32
N LEU A 195 2.05 -4.15 14.06
CA LEU A 195 2.80 -5.40 14.02
C LEU A 195 3.09 -5.94 15.43
N GLN A 196 3.41 -5.05 16.37
CA GLN A 196 3.55 -5.41 17.78
C GLN A 196 2.27 -6.05 18.32
N SER A 197 1.10 -5.50 17.97
CA SER A 197 -0.19 -6.07 18.36
C SER A 197 -0.42 -7.45 17.75
N LEU A 198 -0.17 -7.62 16.45
CA LEU A 198 -0.31 -8.93 15.78
C LEU A 198 0.65 -9.98 16.36
N GLU A 199 1.88 -9.61 16.69
CA GLU A 199 2.84 -10.50 17.33
C GLU A 199 2.40 -10.88 18.76
N SER A 200 1.94 -9.93 19.57
CA SER A 200 1.40 -10.18 20.90
C SER A 200 0.23 -11.16 20.84
N ILE A 201 -0.74 -10.95 19.94
CA ILE A 201 -1.85 -11.89 19.72
C ILE A 201 -1.33 -13.28 19.35
N ALA A 202 -0.37 -13.37 18.42
CA ALA A 202 0.20 -14.63 17.99
C ALA A 202 0.87 -15.40 19.14
N VAL A 203 1.62 -14.71 19.99
CA VAL A 203 2.29 -15.29 21.16
C VAL A 203 1.28 -15.70 22.23
N GLU A 204 0.42 -14.77 22.65
CA GLU A 204 -0.44 -14.94 23.83
C GLU A 204 -1.59 -15.92 23.58
N LYS A 205 -2.22 -15.86 22.40
CA LYS A 205 -3.42 -16.67 22.08
C LYS A 205 -3.08 -18.00 21.42
N TYR A 206 -2.01 -18.02 20.63
CA TYR A 206 -1.67 -19.17 19.78
C TYR A 206 -0.32 -19.80 20.11
N GLY A 207 0.43 -19.27 21.09
CA GLY A 207 1.70 -19.84 21.53
C GLY A 207 2.81 -19.75 20.46
N ALA A 208 2.71 -18.80 19.53
CA ALA A 208 3.71 -18.63 18.49
C ALA A 208 5.09 -18.30 19.08
N LYS A 209 6.15 -18.80 18.45
CA LYS A 209 7.54 -18.56 18.86
C LYS A 209 8.25 -17.72 17.81
N PHE A 210 8.74 -16.56 18.20
CA PHE A 210 9.51 -15.66 17.34
C PHE A 210 11.00 -15.80 17.62
N ASN A 211 11.73 -16.39 16.67
CA ASN A 211 13.18 -16.55 16.76
C ASN A 211 13.88 -15.44 15.95
N TYR A 212 14.28 -14.39 16.65
CA TYR A 212 15.02 -13.27 16.04
C TYR A 212 16.49 -13.60 15.82
N ASN A 213 17.13 -12.84 14.92
CA ASN A 213 18.56 -13.01 14.57
C ASN A 213 18.90 -14.44 14.09
N CYS A 214 17.92 -15.12 13.51
CA CYS A 214 18.01 -16.50 13.05
C CYS A 214 17.78 -16.55 11.53
N ASP A 215 18.76 -16.05 10.78
CA ASP A 215 18.70 -15.98 9.32
C ASP A 215 18.53 -17.38 8.71
N VAL A 216 17.46 -17.56 7.93
CA VAL A 216 17.24 -18.76 7.13
C VAL A 216 18.21 -18.77 5.95
N GLN A 217 18.95 -19.85 5.80
CA GLN A 217 19.85 -20.08 4.69
C GLN A 217 19.15 -20.83 3.54
N GLU A 218 18.31 -21.81 3.87
CA GLU A 218 17.71 -22.72 2.89
C GLU A 218 16.36 -23.26 3.38
N ILE A 219 15.41 -23.44 2.47
CA ILE A 219 14.20 -24.24 2.68
C ILE A 219 14.51 -25.65 2.20
N ILE A 220 14.44 -26.61 3.12
CA ILE A 220 14.76 -28.01 2.86
C ILE A 220 13.57 -28.63 2.14
N ILE A 221 13.83 -29.21 0.97
CA ILE A 221 12.82 -29.95 0.18
C ILE A 221 13.27 -31.39 -0.03
N ASP A 222 12.33 -32.32 -0.04
CA ASP A 222 12.60 -33.72 -0.38
C ASP A 222 12.70 -33.94 -1.90
N GLY A 223 13.04 -35.17 -2.32
CA GLY A 223 13.16 -35.53 -3.73
C GLY A 223 11.87 -35.45 -4.54
N LYS A 224 10.71 -35.24 -3.89
CA LYS A 224 9.41 -35.02 -4.52
C LYS A 224 9.04 -33.52 -4.57
N GLY A 225 9.90 -32.65 -4.05
CA GLY A 225 9.69 -31.20 -3.98
C GLY A 225 8.85 -30.74 -2.79
N MET A 226 8.59 -31.59 -1.79
CA MET A 226 7.85 -31.18 -0.60
C MET A 226 8.79 -30.57 0.45
N ALA A 227 8.40 -29.43 1.03
CA ALA A 227 9.14 -28.80 2.11
C ALA A 227 9.16 -29.68 3.37
N LYS A 228 10.31 -29.74 4.06
CA LYS A 228 10.53 -30.52 5.29
C LYS A 228 11.01 -29.68 6.47
N GLY A 229 11.31 -28.41 6.22
CA GLY A 229 11.86 -27.52 7.23
C GLY A 229 12.75 -26.44 6.63
N ILE A 230 13.55 -25.84 7.50
CA ILE A 230 14.49 -24.78 7.16
C ILE A 230 15.86 -25.09 7.76
N LYS A 231 16.91 -24.66 7.06
CA LYS A 231 18.27 -24.63 7.56
C LYS A 231 18.65 -23.18 7.84
N LEU A 232 19.18 -22.92 9.03
CA LEU A 232 19.66 -21.62 9.45
C LEU A 232 21.13 -21.43 9.06
N LYS A 233 21.59 -20.17 8.96
CA LYS A 233 23.00 -19.85 8.62
C LYS A 233 24.02 -20.42 9.61
N ASN A 234 23.63 -20.65 10.87
CA ASN A 234 24.49 -21.27 11.87
C ASN A 234 24.59 -22.81 11.73
N GLY A 235 23.92 -23.39 10.74
CA GLY A 235 23.91 -24.84 10.48
C GLY A 235 22.76 -25.60 11.14
N ASN A 236 22.02 -24.98 12.07
CA ASN A 236 20.88 -25.63 12.73
C ASN A 236 19.76 -25.92 11.72
N VAL A 237 19.08 -27.03 11.92
CA VAL A 237 17.92 -27.44 11.13
C VAL A 237 16.67 -27.40 12.00
N VAL A 238 15.61 -26.79 11.48
CA VAL A 238 14.29 -26.76 12.10
C VAL A 238 13.34 -27.51 11.17
N ASN A 239 12.88 -28.68 11.61
CA ASN A 239 11.93 -29.50 10.86
C ASN A 239 10.51 -28.98 11.04
N SER A 240 9.70 -29.06 9.99
CA SER A 240 8.29 -28.65 10.01
C SER A 240 7.50 -29.31 8.88
N ASP A 241 6.23 -29.62 9.11
CA ASP A 241 5.33 -30.17 8.09
C ASP A 241 4.96 -29.14 7.02
N ILE A 242 4.92 -27.85 7.40
CA ILE A 242 4.55 -26.74 6.53
C ILE A 242 5.58 -25.62 6.69
N VAL A 243 6.02 -25.05 5.55
CA VAL A 243 6.87 -23.87 5.50
C VAL A 243 6.13 -22.77 4.75
N ILE A 244 5.88 -21.64 5.42
CA ILE A 244 5.34 -20.43 4.80
C ILE A 244 6.50 -19.43 4.67
N CYS A 245 6.87 -19.10 3.43
CA CYS A 245 7.95 -18.15 3.16
C CYS A 245 7.38 -16.77 2.85
N ASN A 246 7.61 -15.81 3.74
CA ASN A 246 7.25 -14.40 3.56
C ASN A 246 8.45 -13.52 3.12
N ALA A 247 9.54 -14.13 2.66
CA ALA A 247 10.65 -13.39 2.06
C ALA A 247 10.26 -12.87 0.67
N ASP A 248 11.03 -11.91 0.15
CA ASP A 248 10.86 -11.46 -1.23
C ASP A 248 10.87 -12.64 -2.21
N LEU A 249 9.95 -12.63 -3.19
CA LEU A 249 9.73 -13.76 -4.10
C LEU A 249 11.00 -14.09 -4.90
N VAL A 250 11.65 -13.08 -5.47
CA VAL A 250 12.86 -13.27 -6.30
C VAL A 250 13.98 -13.80 -5.42
N TYR A 251 14.12 -13.25 -4.21
CA TYR A 251 15.09 -13.75 -3.23
C TYR A 251 14.84 -15.21 -2.83
N ALA A 252 13.61 -15.56 -2.47
CA ALA A 252 13.25 -16.90 -2.02
C ALA A 252 13.56 -17.96 -3.09
N TYR A 253 13.14 -17.73 -4.32
CA TYR A 253 13.35 -18.68 -5.42
C TYR A 253 14.81 -18.80 -5.88
N ASN A 254 15.64 -17.76 -5.66
CA ASN A 254 17.04 -17.77 -6.10
C ASN A 254 18.05 -18.09 -5.00
N LYS A 255 17.67 -17.94 -3.72
CA LYS A 255 18.57 -18.07 -2.57
C LYS A 255 18.12 -19.11 -1.55
N LEU A 256 16.82 -19.27 -1.33
CA LEU A 256 16.30 -20.18 -0.31
C LEU A 256 15.87 -21.53 -0.90
N LEU A 257 15.57 -21.60 -2.19
CA LEU A 257 15.17 -22.81 -2.89
C LEU A 257 16.19 -23.21 -3.97
N PRO A 258 16.20 -24.49 -4.38
CA PRO A 258 17.00 -24.92 -5.52
C PRO A 258 16.66 -24.13 -6.79
N LYS A 259 17.70 -23.79 -7.56
CA LYS A 259 17.53 -22.98 -8.78
C LYS A 259 16.69 -23.72 -9.82
N THR A 260 15.66 -23.04 -10.32
CA THR A 260 14.80 -23.52 -11.40
C THR A 260 14.80 -22.56 -12.59
N PRO A 261 14.33 -22.99 -13.79
CA PRO A 261 14.11 -22.07 -14.91
C PRO A 261 13.15 -20.92 -14.56
N TYR A 262 12.17 -21.18 -13.67
CA TYR A 262 11.26 -20.15 -13.17
C TYR A 262 11.99 -19.08 -12.36
N ALA A 263 12.90 -19.47 -11.47
CA ALA A 263 13.74 -18.53 -10.72
C ALA A 263 14.54 -17.59 -11.66
N LYS A 264 15.15 -18.15 -12.72
CA LYS A 264 15.86 -17.36 -13.75
C LYS A 264 14.94 -16.40 -14.53
N LYS A 265 13.66 -16.73 -14.68
CA LYS A 265 12.67 -15.86 -15.34
C LYS A 265 12.32 -14.68 -14.43
N LEU A 266 12.21 -14.90 -13.13
CA LEU A 266 11.92 -13.84 -12.14
C LEU A 266 13.00 -12.75 -12.14
N ASP A 267 14.27 -13.10 -12.33
CA ASP A 267 15.38 -12.13 -12.39
C ASP A 267 15.25 -11.12 -13.55
N LYS A 268 14.46 -11.45 -14.58
CA LYS A 268 14.22 -10.60 -15.74
C LYS A 268 12.98 -9.71 -15.60
N CYS A 269 12.20 -9.89 -14.54
CA CYS A 269 11.01 -9.07 -14.31
C CYS A 269 11.43 -7.64 -13.98
N LYS A 270 10.70 -6.66 -14.54
CA LYS A 270 10.86 -5.26 -14.15
C LYS A 270 10.40 -5.11 -12.71
N LEU A 271 11.28 -4.57 -11.86
CA LEU A 271 10.97 -4.24 -10.48
C LEU A 271 10.30 -2.86 -10.39
N THR A 272 9.58 -2.64 -9.30
CA THR A 272 9.01 -1.33 -8.96
C THR A 272 10.13 -0.32 -8.66
N SER A 273 9.82 0.97 -8.72
CA SER A 273 10.77 1.99 -8.28
C SER A 273 11.14 1.81 -6.80
N SER A 274 12.40 2.11 -6.47
CA SER A 274 12.86 2.23 -5.07
C SER A 274 12.74 3.68 -4.60
N SER A 275 13.08 3.94 -3.33
CA SER A 275 13.19 5.29 -2.77
C SER A 275 14.58 5.55 -2.20
N ILE A 276 14.98 6.82 -2.18
CA ILE A 276 16.09 7.32 -1.37
C ILE A 276 15.43 8.12 -0.25
N SER A 277 15.69 7.73 1.00
CA SER A 277 15.04 8.34 2.18
C SER A 277 16.06 9.07 3.04
N PHE A 278 15.77 10.32 3.37
CA PHE A 278 16.53 11.13 4.32
C PHE A 278 15.69 11.30 5.60
N TYR A 279 16.29 11.02 6.75
CA TYR A 279 15.65 11.13 8.05
C TYR A 279 16.30 12.29 8.81
N TRP A 280 15.62 13.42 8.88
CA TRP A 280 16.11 14.63 9.52
C TRP A 280 15.22 15.02 10.70
N SER A 281 15.86 15.29 11.84
CA SER A 281 15.22 15.89 13.01
C SER A 281 15.37 17.41 12.98
N MET A 282 14.30 18.12 13.30
CA MET A 282 14.32 19.58 13.44
C MET A 282 14.24 19.97 14.93
N ASN A 283 14.87 21.08 15.30
CA ASN A 283 14.77 21.66 16.64
C ASN A 283 13.56 22.60 16.81
N GLN A 284 12.77 22.80 15.75
CA GLN A 284 11.59 23.67 15.72
C GLN A 284 10.46 22.99 14.95
N ILE A 285 9.22 23.37 15.30
CA ILE A 285 8.01 22.98 14.57
C ILE A 285 7.87 23.93 13.37
N ILE A 286 7.57 23.39 12.19
CA ILE A 286 7.32 24.17 10.97
C ILE A 286 5.81 24.20 10.71
N PRO A 287 5.09 25.30 11.03
CA PRO A 287 3.63 25.33 10.97
C PRO A 287 3.04 25.14 9.56
N GLN A 288 3.83 25.42 8.52
CA GLN A 288 3.42 25.33 7.11
C GLN A 288 3.43 23.89 6.57
N ILE A 289 4.01 22.93 7.32
CA ILE A 289 4.18 21.55 6.89
C ILE A 289 3.18 20.69 7.66
N ALA A 290 2.22 20.10 6.94
CA ALA A 290 1.27 19.14 7.51
C ALA A 290 1.95 17.78 7.76
N VAL A 291 1.20 16.77 8.21
CA VAL A 291 1.75 15.41 8.43
C VAL A 291 2.34 14.82 7.14
N HIS A 292 1.65 15.02 6.00
CA HIS A 292 2.07 14.54 4.70
C HIS A 292 2.14 15.70 3.70
N ASN A 293 3.26 15.78 2.97
CA ASN A 293 3.50 16.81 1.97
C ASN A 293 4.15 16.15 0.76
N VAL A 294 3.73 16.58 -0.42
CA VAL A 294 4.23 16.14 -1.72
C VAL A 294 4.80 17.36 -2.42
N PHE A 295 6.01 17.25 -2.95
CA PHE A 295 6.72 18.32 -3.66
C PHE A 295 7.03 17.88 -5.09
#